data_AF-A0A934SKX6-F1
#
_entry.id   AF-A0A934SKX6-F1
#
_cell.length_a   1.000
_cell.length_b   1.000
_cell.length_c   1.000
_cell.angle_alpha   90.00
_cell.angle_beta   90.00
_cell.angle_gamma   90.00
#
_symmetry.space_group_name_H-M   'P 1'
#
loop_
_entity.id
_entity.type
_entity.pdbx_description
1 polymer ?
#
loop_
_entity_poly.entity_id
_entity_poly.type
_entity_poly.pdbx_seq_one_letter_code
_entity_poly.pdbx_strand_id
1 'polypeptide(L)'
;MTRDTFKVATHAAPACGPAGARNVAFKSAAIEVIRRGSDKFAILGDQSDSGLQGNFYSGFQQNYSQGMVVKIIPENSPEARNALSARETLGADWQEIVAKGTPTTCE
;
A
#
# COMPACT_ATOMS: atom_id res chain seq x y z
N MET A 1 11.52 18.92 9.09
CA MET A 1 10.53 18.01 9.68
C MET A 1 10.46 16.77 8.82
N THR A 2 11.03 15.66 9.25
CA THR A 2 10.91 14.37 8.57
C THR A 2 9.43 14.01 8.60
N ARG A 3 8.78 13.91 7.43
CA ARG A 3 7.37 13.51 7.37
C ARG A 3 7.32 12.01 7.58
N ASP A 4 7.12 11.59 8.83
CA ASP A 4 6.96 10.17 9.20
C ASP A 4 5.68 9.58 8.62
N THR A 5 4.81 10.43 8.07
CA THR A 5 3.60 10.07 7.34
C THR A 5 3.76 10.32 5.84
N PHE A 6 3.38 9.33 5.05
CA PHE A 6 3.30 9.43 3.59
C PHE A 6 1.98 8.85 3.09
N LYS A 7 1.55 9.34 1.93
CA LYS A 7 0.40 8.80 1.22
C LYS A 7 0.88 7.78 0.20
N VAL A 8 0.29 6.60 0.25
CA VAL A 8 0.41 5.59 -0.80
C VAL A 8 -0.82 5.73 -1.68
N ALA A 9 -0.61 6.07 -2.95
CA ALA A 9 -1.65 6.09 -3.96
C ALA A 9 -1.35 4.98 -4.96
N THR A 10 -2.06 3.87 -4.85
CA THR A 10 -1.92 2.76 -5.80
C THR A 10 -3.00 2.84 -6.86
N HIS A 11 -2.58 2.76 -8.11
CA HIS A 11 -3.45 2.55 -9.26
C HIS A 11 -3.39 1.06 -9.57
N ALA A 12 -4.27 0.27 -8.95
CA ALA A 12 -4.39 -1.15 -9.27
C ALA A 12 -5.12 -1.29 -10.62
N ALA A 13 -4.73 -2.27 -11.43
CA ALA A 13 -5.47 -2.57 -12.65
C ALA A 13 -6.95 -2.90 -12.32
N PRO A 14 -7.94 -2.49 -13.14
CA PRO A 14 -9.37 -2.78 -12.92
C PRO A 14 -9.68 -4.27 -12.71
N ALA A 15 -8.79 -5.15 -13.19
CA ALA A 15 -8.86 -6.60 -12.97
C ALA A 15 -8.71 -7.03 -11.50
N CYS A 16 -8.15 -6.18 -10.62
CA CYS A 16 -7.85 -6.53 -9.23
C CYS A 16 -9.06 -6.50 -8.28
N GLY A 17 -10.18 -5.93 -8.72
CA GLY A 17 -11.34 -5.70 -7.85
C GLY A 17 -10.99 -4.86 -6.60
N PRO A 18 -11.96 -4.66 -5.69
CA PRO A 18 -11.75 -3.84 -4.49
C PRO A 18 -10.80 -4.50 -3.47
N ALA A 19 -10.78 -5.84 -3.40
CA ALA A 19 -9.93 -6.58 -2.47
C ALA A 19 -8.46 -6.63 -2.92
N GLY A 20 -8.20 -6.86 -4.21
CA GLY A 20 -6.83 -6.89 -4.75
C GLY A 20 -6.18 -5.51 -4.74
N ALA A 21 -6.95 -4.45 -5.03
CA ALA A 21 -6.45 -3.07 -4.95
C ALA A 21 -6.00 -2.69 -3.52
N ARG A 22 -6.72 -3.15 -2.49
CA ARG A 22 -6.28 -3.00 -1.08
C ARG A 22 -4.96 -3.72 -0.86
N ASN A 23 -4.88 -4.98 -1.23
CA ASN A 23 -3.68 -5.79 -1.01
C ASN A 23 -2.45 -5.15 -1.65
N VAL A 24 -2.58 -4.66 -2.88
CA VAL A 24 -1.53 -3.91 -3.58
C VAL A 24 -1.13 -2.65 -2.81
N ALA A 25 -2.09 -1.86 -2.29
CA ALA A 25 -1.81 -0.69 -1.45
C ALA A 25 -1.03 -1.06 -0.18
N PHE A 26 -1.43 -2.13 0.52
CA PHE A 26 -0.74 -2.64 1.71
C PHE A 26 0.69 -3.09 1.40
N LYS A 27 0.90 -3.90 0.35
CA LYS A 27 2.22 -4.34 -0.09
C LYS A 27 3.11 -3.15 -0.49
N SER A 28 2.53 -2.17 -1.19
CA SER A 28 3.22 -0.94 -1.58
C SER A 28 3.68 -0.12 -0.39
N ALA A 29 2.82 0.01 0.63
CA ALA A 29 3.15 0.66 1.89
C ALA A 29 4.32 -0.03 2.59
N ALA A 30 4.27 -1.36 2.72
CA ALA A 30 5.33 -2.13 3.36
C ALA A 30 6.68 -2.00 2.64
N ILE A 31 6.69 -2.06 1.31
CA ILE A 31 7.90 -1.87 0.50
C ILE A 31 8.51 -0.49 0.78
N GLU A 32 7.70 0.56 0.82
CA GLU A 32 8.17 1.93 1.04
C GLU A 32 8.73 2.13 2.47
N VAL A 33 8.13 1.49 3.48
CA VAL A 33 8.65 1.49 4.86
C VAL A 33 10.03 0.85 4.93
N ILE A 34 10.21 -0.31 4.28
CA ILE A 34 11.50 -1.02 4.22
C ILE A 34 12.55 -0.19 3.47
N ARG A 35 12.18 0.42 2.35
CA ARG A 35 13.08 1.30 1.57
C ARG A 35 13.56 2.50 2.36
N ARG A 36 12.77 2.96 3.32
CA ARG A 36 13.12 4.04 4.26
C ARG A 36 13.94 3.57 5.46
N GLY A 37 14.27 2.28 5.53
CA GLY A 37 15.09 1.69 6.58
C GLY A 37 14.34 1.41 7.88
N SER A 38 13.00 1.33 7.83
CA SER A 38 12.16 0.96 8.98
C SER A 38 11.46 -0.37 8.73
N ASP A 39 11.01 -1.04 9.80
CA ASP A 39 10.20 -2.26 9.70
C ASP A 39 8.76 -2.06 10.14
N LYS A 40 8.52 -1.16 11.09
CA LYS A 40 7.21 -0.98 11.72
C LYS A 40 6.45 0.21 11.13
N PHE A 41 5.16 0.01 10.87
CA PHE A 41 4.27 1.07 10.40
C PHE A 41 2.84 0.90 10.91
N ALA A 42 2.08 2.00 10.85
CA ALA A 42 0.66 2.03 11.18
C ALA A 42 -0.10 2.76 10.07
N ILE A 43 -1.34 2.35 9.84
CA ILE A 43 -2.22 3.00 8.87
C ILE A 43 -3.09 3.99 9.63
N LEU A 44 -2.93 5.28 9.33
CA LEU A 44 -3.68 6.34 10.00
C LEU A 44 -5.03 6.63 9.32
N GLY A 45 -5.18 6.23 8.07
CA GLY A 45 -6.41 6.45 7.32
C GLY A 45 -6.38 5.73 5.98
N ASP A 46 -7.53 5.19 5.62
CA ASP A 46 -7.81 4.62 4.31
C ASP A 46 -8.85 5.52 3.63
N GLN A 47 -8.51 6.02 2.44
CA GLN A 47 -9.40 6.74 1.56
C GLN A 47 -9.59 5.87 0.31
N SER A 48 -10.57 4.98 0.41
CA SER A 48 -11.08 4.18 -0.69
C SER A 48 -12.01 5.03 -1.55
N ASP A 49 -11.55 5.48 -2.72
CA ASP A 49 -12.38 6.12 -3.73
C ASP A 49 -12.69 5.11 -4.85
N SER A 50 -13.97 4.87 -5.10
CA SER A 50 -14.44 3.97 -6.16
C SER A 50 -15.12 4.80 -7.23
N GLY A 51 -14.46 4.95 -8.38
CA GLY A 51 -14.94 5.75 -9.50
C GLY A 51 -15.07 4.92 -10.77
N LEU A 52 -16.09 5.20 -11.58
CA LEU A 52 -16.15 4.73 -12.96
C LEU A 52 -15.23 5.61 -13.82
N GLN A 53 -14.14 5.05 -14.30
CA GLN A 53 -13.24 5.71 -15.24
C GLN A 53 -13.42 5.09 -16.62
N GLY A 54 -13.86 5.90 -17.58
CA GLY A 54 -14.07 5.46 -18.95
C GLY A 54 -15.02 6.38 -19.70
N ASN A 55 -15.13 6.14 -21.01
CA ASN A 55 -16.03 6.87 -21.91
C ASN A 55 -16.91 5.85 -22.64
N PHE A 56 -18.03 6.32 -23.19
CA PHE A 56 -18.95 5.57 -24.04
C PHE A 56 -18.24 4.76 -25.14
N TYR A 57 -17.13 5.25 -25.68
CA TYR A 57 -16.35 4.57 -26.74
C TYR A 57 -15.39 3.48 -26.22
N SER A 58 -14.92 3.57 -24.98
CA SER A 58 -13.92 2.66 -24.40
C SER A 58 -14.50 1.69 -23.35
N GLY A 59 -15.78 1.85 -23.00
CA GLY A 59 -16.39 1.21 -21.85
C GLY A 59 -16.05 1.93 -20.54
N PHE A 60 -16.91 1.77 -19.53
CA PHE A 60 -16.68 2.27 -18.18
C PHE A 60 -15.96 1.19 -17.36
N GLN A 61 -14.75 1.48 -16.90
CA GLN A 61 -13.98 0.60 -16.02
C GLN A 61 -14.06 1.11 -14.59
N GLN A 62 -14.38 0.22 -13.64
CA GLN A 62 -14.29 0.55 -12.21
C GLN A 62 -12.81 0.74 -11.87
N ASN A 63 -12.40 1.96 -11.55
CA ASN A 63 -11.06 2.26 -11.07
C ASN A 63 -11.11 2.34 -9.54
N TYR A 64 -10.31 1.49 -8.89
CA TYR A 64 -10.17 1.45 -7.44
C TYR A 64 -8.93 2.26 -7.06
N SER A 65 -9.13 3.56 -6.85
CA SER A 65 -8.09 4.44 -6.33
C SER A 65 -8.09 4.34 -4.81
N GLN A 66 -7.12 3.61 -4.26
CA GLN A 66 -6.99 3.48 -2.82
C GLN A 66 -5.82 4.32 -2.34
N GLY A 67 -6.17 5.43 -1.68
CA GLY A 67 -5.23 6.29 -1.00
C GLY A 67 -5.09 5.82 0.44
N MET A 68 -3.89 5.40 0.84
CA MET A 68 -3.61 4.99 2.22
C MET A 68 -2.63 5.96 2.86
N VAL A 69 -2.95 6.44 4.07
CA VAL A 69 -2.02 7.24 4.88
C VAL A 69 -1.26 6.31 5.79
N VAL A 70 0.03 6.18 5.53
CA VAL A 70 0.95 5.31 6.26
C VAL A 70 1.84 6.16 7.15
N LYS A 71 1.94 5.79 8.42
CA LYS A 71 2.87 6.36 9.39
C LYS A 71 3.94 5.33 9.72
N ILE A 72 5.20 5.71 9.55
CA ILE A 72 6.34 4.92 10.03
C ILE A 72 6.37 5.00 11.55
N ILE A 73 6.51 3.85 12.19
CA ILE A 73 6.60 3.74 13.64
C ILE A 73 8.04 3.35 13.98
N PRO A 74 8.76 4.17 14.78
CA PRO A 74 10.10 3.80 15.23
C PRO A 74 10.02 2.54 16.10
N GLU A 75 10.93 1.58 15.92
CA GLU A 75 10.92 0.32 16.69
C GLU A 75 11.04 0.54 18.22
N ASN A 76 11.72 1.61 18.63
CA ASN A 76 11.91 1.97 20.03
C ASN A 76 10.74 2.75 20.63
N SER A 77 9.65 2.99 19.88
CA SER A 77 8.51 3.76 20.36
C SER A 77 7.47 2.86 21.06
N PRO A 78 6.71 3.40 22.04
CA PRO A 78 5.63 2.63 22.70
C PRO A 78 4.59 2.08 21.71
N GLU A 79 4.38 2.77 20.60
CA GLU A 79 3.43 2.40 19.55
C GLU A 79 3.90 1.20 18.71
N ALA A 80 5.20 0.85 18.72
CA ALA A 80 5.76 -0.27 17.95
C ALA A 80 5.12 -1.61 18.32
N ARG A 81 4.61 -1.75 19.56
CA ARG A 81 3.90 -2.94 20.05
C ARG A 81 2.60 -3.23 19.30
N ASN A 82 1.96 -2.18 18.77
CA ASN A 82 0.71 -2.28 18.03
C ASN A 82 0.90 -2.00 16.52
N ALA A 83 2.15 -1.83 16.08
CA ALA A 83 2.47 -1.53 14.70
C ALA A 83 2.60 -2.81 13.86
N LEU A 84 2.21 -2.71 12.59
CA LEU A 84 2.38 -3.78 11.60
C LEU A 84 3.86 -3.87 11.21
N SER A 85 4.37 -5.10 11.06
CA SER A 85 5.69 -5.31 10.43
C SER A 85 5.54 -5.36 8.91
N ALA A 86 6.37 -4.58 8.23
CA ALA A 86 6.47 -4.57 6.78
C ALA A 86 6.94 -5.91 6.23
N ARG A 87 7.92 -6.56 6.88
CA ARG A 87 8.39 -7.89 6.50
C ARG A 87 7.32 -8.95 6.70
N GLU A 88 6.60 -8.93 7.82
CA GLU A 88 5.50 -9.88 8.04
C GLU A 88 4.36 -9.66 7.03
N THR A 89 4.08 -8.42 6.66
CA THR A 89 3.07 -8.06 5.65
C THR A 89 3.43 -8.60 4.26
N LEU A 90 4.71 -8.61 3.92
CA LEU A 90 5.21 -9.10 2.63
C LEU A 90 5.51 -10.60 2.63
N GLY A 91 5.69 -11.23 3.79
CA GLY A 91 6.00 -12.65 3.94
C GLY A 91 7.47 -12.99 3.72
N ALA A 92 7.78 -14.28 3.59
CA ALA A 92 9.15 -14.78 3.46
C ALA A 92 9.90 -14.18 2.24
N ASP A 93 9.16 -13.89 1.16
CA ASP A 93 9.70 -13.39 -0.10
C ASP A 93 9.79 -11.86 -0.15
N TRP A 94 9.72 -11.18 0.99
CA TRP A 94 9.73 -9.72 1.07
C TRP A 94 10.92 -9.08 0.33
N GLN A 95 12.09 -9.73 0.33
CA GLN A 95 13.28 -9.24 -0.37
C GLN A 95 13.06 -9.20 -1.88
N GLU A 96 12.46 -10.25 -2.42
CA GLU A 96 12.16 -10.36 -3.84
C GLU A 96 11.07 -9.36 -4.24
N ILE A 97 10.04 -9.20 -3.40
CA ILE A 97 8.96 -8.24 -3.64
C ILE A 97 9.48 -6.79 -3.62
N VAL A 98 10.34 -6.44 -2.68
CA VAL A 98 10.96 -5.10 -2.61
C VAL A 98 11.86 -4.85 -3.82
N ALA A 99 12.59 -5.87 -4.28
CA ALA A 99 13.47 -5.81 -5.44
C ALA A 99 12.71 -5.70 -6.77
N LYS A 100 11.62 -6.46 -6.93
CA LYS A 100 10.70 -6.37 -8.09
C LYS A 100 9.95 -5.04 -8.14
N GLY A 101 9.72 -4.43 -6.98
CA GLY A 101 8.95 -3.19 -6.85
C GLY A 101 7.46 -3.46 -6.70
N THR A 102 6.68 -2.39 -6.63
CA THR A 102 5.25 -2.44 -6.32
C THR A 102 4.49 -3.34 -7.30
N PRO A 103 3.90 -4.45 -6.85
CA PRO A 103 3.19 -5.35 -7.74
C PRO A 103 1.98 -4.62 -8.33
N THR A 104 1.98 -4.45 -9.66
CA THR A 104 0.84 -3.90 -10.42
C THR A 104 -0.21 -4.97 -10.75
N THR A 105 0.10 -6.23 -10.45
CA THR A 105 -0.72 -7.41 -10.71
C THR A 105 -1.37 -7.93 -9.43
N CYS A 106 -2.56 -8.50 -9.58
CA CYS A 106 -3.51 -8.82 -8.51
C CYS A 106 -3.20 -10.16 -7.81
N GLU A 107 -1.94 -10.37 -7.41
CA GLU A 107 -1.46 -11.59 -6.75
C GLU A 107 -1.60 -11.51 -5.22
#